data_AF-A0AAE4G522-F1
#
_entry.id   AF-A0AAE4G522-F1
#
_cell.length_a   1.000
_cell.length_b   1.000
_cell.length_c   1.000
_cell.angle_alpha   90.00
_cell.angle_beta   90.00
_cell.angle_gamma   90.00
#
_symmetry.space_group_name_H-M   'P 1'
#
loop_
_entity.id
_entity.type
_entity.pdbx_description
1 polymer ?
#
loop_
_entity_poly.entity_id
_entity_poly.type
_entity_poly.pdbx_seq_one_letter_code
_entity_poly.pdbx_strand_id
1 'polypeptide(L)'
;MREPVINGHLMSEQDAAVELRIHPRDPEFIPEWMATKAAAFHKKEEARARRRERDRARRERKKAEAAQATQATQEAATHTEKTNEDGQ
;
A
#
# COMPACT_ATOMS: atom_id res chain seq x y z
N MET A 1 -32.97 8.09 7.27
CA MET A 1 -32.89 8.78 5.96
C MET A 1 -32.45 7.76 4.92
N ARG A 2 -33.15 7.65 3.78
CA ARG A 2 -32.79 6.67 2.73
C ARG A 2 -31.50 7.11 2.03
N GLU A 3 -30.68 6.13 1.65
CA GLU A 3 -29.47 6.37 0.87
C GLU A 3 -29.80 7.04 -0.47
N PRO A 4 -29.12 8.14 -0.84
CA PRO A 4 -29.32 8.83 -2.10
C PRO A 4 -28.82 7.96 -3.25
N VAL A 5 -29.60 7.98 -4.33
CA VAL A 5 -29.24 7.38 -5.61
C VAL A 5 -28.72 8.51 -6.48
N ILE A 6 -27.41 8.52 -6.76
CA ILE A 6 -26.77 9.50 -7.63
C ILE A 6 -26.54 8.84 -8.98
N ASN A 7 -27.06 9.45 -10.05
CA ASN A 7 -26.94 8.93 -11.43
C ASN A 7 -27.43 7.48 -11.60
N GLY A 8 -28.48 7.09 -10.88
CA GLY A 8 -29.01 5.72 -10.91
C GLY A 8 -28.21 4.69 -10.10
N HIS A 9 -27.12 5.09 -9.43
CA HIS A 9 -26.31 4.25 -8.56
C HIS A 9 -26.49 4.63 -7.08
N LEU A 10 -26.52 3.64 -6.20
CA LEU A 10 -26.45 3.86 -4.75
C LEU A 10 -25.05 4.38 -4.40
N MET A 11 -24.95 5.35 -3.49
CA MET A 11 -23.63 5.87 -3.10
C MET A 11 -22.72 4.77 -2.55
N SER A 12 -21.53 4.62 -3.11
CA SER A 12 -20.57 3.64 -2.58
C SER A 12 -19.98 4.11 -1.25
N GLU A 13 -19.32 3.19 -0.54
CA GLU A 13 -18.57 3.53 0.68
C GLU A 13 -17.46 4.55 0.39
N GLN A 14 -16.83 4.43 -0.77
CA GLN A 14 -15.81 5.34 -1.23
C GLN A 14 -16.40 6.72 -1.53
N ASP A 15 -17.56 6.79 -2.17
CA ASP A 15 -18.22 8.08 -2.48
C ASP A 15 -18.59 8.81 -1.19
N ALA A 16 -19.12 8.10 -0.18
CA ALA A 16 -19.42 8.70 1.12
C ALA A 16 -18.16 9.25 1.81
N ALA A 17 -17.05 8.52 1.78
CA ALA A 17 -15.80 8.99 2.37
C ALA A 17 -15.17 10.15 1.60
N VAL A 18 -15.23 10.13 0.26
CA VAL A 18 -14.73 11.21 -0.60
C VAL A 18 -15.56 12.47 -0.40
N GLU A 19 -16.89 12.34 -0.30
CA GLU A 19 -17.80 13.45 -0.03
C GLU A 19 -17.46 14.14 1.29
N LEU A 20 -17.25 13.38 2.37
CA LEU A 20 -16.84 13.94 3.66
C LEU A 20 -15.43 14.55 3.65
N ARG A 21 -14.55 14.09 2.75
CA ARG A 21 -13.20 14.64 2.58
C ARG A 21 -13.21 15.98 1.85
N ILE A 22 -14.07 16.13 0.84
CA ILE A 22 -14.19 17.36 0.03
C ILE A 22 -15.07 18.37 0.77
N HIS A 23 -16.13 17.90 1.43
CA HIS A 23 -17.10 18.68 2.17
C HIS A 23 -17.16 18.19 3.62
N PRO A 24 -16.27 18.68 4.50
CA PRO A 24 -16.29 18.31 5.90
C PRO A 24 -17.61 18.78 6.52
N ARG A 25 -18.43 17.83 6.96
CA ARG A 25 -19.68 18.08 7.67
C ARG A 25 -19.50 17.74 9.15
N ASP A 26 -20.19 18.49 10.00
CA ASP A 26 -20.25 18.16 11.42
C ASP A 26 -20.91 16.79 11.63
N PRO A 27 -20.40 15.97 12.58
CA PRO A 27 -20.89 14.60 12.79
C PRO A 27 -22.38 14.50 13.05
N GLU A 28 -22.98 15.51 13.67
CA GLU A 28 -24.41 15.57 13.98
C GLU A 28 -25.29 15.82 12.74
N PHE A 29 -24.71 16.34 11.66
CA PHE A 29 -25.40 16.62 10.39
C PHE A 29 -25.12 15.57 9.32
N ILE A 30 -24.32 14.55 9.63
CA ILE A 30 -24.05 13.43 8.73
C ILE A 30 -25.15 12.37 8.92
N PRO A 31 -25.88 12.00 7.86
CA PRO A 31 -26.81 10.90 7.93
C PRO A 31 -26.13 9.59 8.34
N GLU A 32 -26.77 8.79 9.19
CA GLU A 32 -26.24 7.53 9.72
C GLU A 32 -25.74 6.57 8.63
N TRP A 33 -26.44 6.48 7.50
CA TRP A 33 -26.04 5.66 6.35
C TRP A 33 -24.70 6.12 5.75
N MET A 34 -24.41 7.43 5.74
CA MET A 34 -23.18 8.01 5.23
C MET A 34 -22.04 7.85 6.24
N ALA A 35 -22.32 8.07 7.53
CA ALA A 35 -21.37 7.84 8.61
C ALA A 35 -20.89 6.37 8.64
N THR A 36 -21.83 5.43 8.52
CA THR A 36 -21.53 3.98 8.48
C THR A 36 -20.65 3.62 7.27
N LYS A 37 -20.99 4.14 6.09
CA LYS A 37 -20.23 3.91 4.85
C LYS A 37 -18.84 4.53 4.86
N ALA A 38 -18.70 5.75 5.35
CA ALA A 38 -17.41 6.42 5.51
C ALA A 38 -16.52 5.67 6.52
N ALA A 39 -17.06 5.26 7.66
CA ALA A 39 -16.32 4.46 8.64
C ALA A 39 -15.87 3.11 8.05
N ALA A 40 -16.75 2.45 7.27
CA ALA A 40 -16.40 1.21 6.57
C ALA A 40 -15.26 1.41 5.55
N PHE A 41 -15.28 2.51 4.79
CA PHE A 41 -14.21 2.86 3.85
C PHE A 41 -12.88 3.08 4.56
N HIS A 42 -12.85 3.84 5.66
CA HIS A 42 -11.62 4.07 6.42
C HIS A 42 -11.04 2.77 6.98
N LYS A 43 -11.87 1.89 7.52
CA LYS A 43 -11.44 0.56 7.99
C LYS A 43 -10.82 -0.27 6.86
N LYS A 44 -11.44 -0.27 5.68
CA LYS A 44 -10.93 -0.98 4.50
C LYS A 44 -9.63 -0.37 3.98
N GLU A 45 -9.54 0.95 3.91
CA GLU A 45 -8.33 1.65 3.47
C GLU A 45 -7.17 1.46 4.44
N GLU A 46 -7.40 1.47 5.76
CA GLU A 46 -6.35 1.17 6.74
C GLU A 46 -5.83 -0.26 6.57
N ALA A 47 -6.73 -1.24 6.42
CA ALA A 47 -6.34 -2.63 6.15
C ALA A 47 -5.53 -2.75 4.85
N ARG A 48 -5.93 -2.00 3.81
CA ARG A 48 -5.23 -1.95 2.53
C ARG A 48 -3.87 -1.27 2.65
N ALA A 49 -3.74 -0.22 3.46
CA ALA A 49 -2.48 0.45 3.75
C ALA A 49 -1.50 -0.49 4.45
N ARG A 50 -1.95 -1.21 5.49
CA ARG A 50 -1.13 -2.24 6.16
C ARG A 50 -0.67 -3.34 5.22
N ARG A 51 -1.52 -3.78 4.28
CA ARG A 51 -1.12 -4.76 3.26
C ARG A 51 -0.03 -4.19 2.35
N ARG A 52 -0.19 -2.95 1.88
CA ARG A 52 0.81 -2.29 1.03
C ARG A 52 2.14 -2.12 1.75
N GLU A 53 2.14 -1.81 3.04
CA GLU A 53 3.34 -1.70 3.85
C GLU A 53 4.07 -3.05 3.97
N ARG A 54 3.35 -4.14 4.27
CA ARG A 54 3.92 -5.50 4.26
C ARG A 54 4.48 -5.87 2.90
N ASP A 55 3.79 -5.52 1.82
CA ASP A 55 4.25 -5.78 0.45
C ASP A 55 5.53 -4.98 0.13
N ARG A 56 5.64 -3.73 0.62
CA ARG A 56 6.88 -2.93 0.50
C ARG A 56 8.03 -3.58 1.27
N ALA A 57 7.83 -3.92 2.54
CA ALA A 57 8.85 -4.57 3.37
C ALA A 57 9.32 -5.91 2.75
N ARG A 58 8.41 -6.69 2.17
CA ARG A 58 8.76 -7.92 1.45
C ARG A 58 9.63 -7.65 0.22
N ARG A 59 9.29 -6.61 -0.56
CA ARG A 59 10.09 -6.21 -1.73
C ARG A 59 11.46 -5.69 -1.34
N GLU A 60 11.56 -4.93 -0.25
CA GLU A 60 12.85 -4.45 0.26
C GLU A 60 13.76 -5.59 0.71
N ARG A 61 13.22 -6.57 1.45
CA ARG A 61 13.97 -7.78 1.82
C ARG A 61 14.46 -8.54 0.59
N LYS A 62 13.57 -8.77 -0.39
CA LYS A 62 13.94 -9.44 -1.63
C LYS A 62 14.99 -8.66 -2.43
N LYS A 63 14.91 -7.33 -2.44
CA LYS A 63 15.89 -6.46 -3.09
C LYS A 63 17.24 -6.51 -2.38
N ALA A 64 17.26 -6.50 -1.04
CA ALA A 64 18.48 -6.59 -0.25
C ALA A 64 19.16 -7.96 -0.41
N GLU A 65 18.39 -9.04 -0.44
CA GLU A 65 18.90 -10.39 -0.71
C GLU A 65 19.49 -10.49 -2.12
N ALA A 66 18.80 -9.97 -3.13
CA ALA A 66 19.32 -9.92 -4.49
C ALA A 66 20.60 -9.09 -4.59
N ALA A 67 20.67 -7.94 -3.90
CA ALA A 67 21.86 -7.10 -3.86
C ALA A 67 23.05 -7.84 -3.21
N GLN A 68 22.81 -8.53 -2.09
CA GLN A 68 23.84 -9.36 -1.44
C GLN A 68 24.32 -10.48 -2.36
N ALA A 69 23.40 -11.19 -3.02
CA ALA A 69 23.76 -12.23 -3.99
C ALA A 69 24.62 -11.66 -5.14
N THR A 70 24.27 -10.48 -5.67
CA THR A 70 25.07 -9.84 -6.72
C THR A 70 26.45 -9.40 -6.24
N GLN A 71 26.58 -8.96 -4.98
CA GLN A 71 27.88 -8.61 -4.39
C GLN A 71 28.73 -9.86 -4.18
N ALA A 72 28.17 -10.92 -3.61
CA ALA A 72 28.87 -12.18 -3.42
C ALA A 72 29.38 -12.78 -4.75
N THR A 73 28.59 -12.69 -5.82
CA THR A 73 29.04 -13.13 -7.15
C THR A 73 30.18 -12.28 -7.70
N GLN A 74 30.15 -10.96 -7.50
CA GLN A 74 31.24 -10.06 -7.92
C GLN A 74 32.50 -10.31 -7.11
N GLU A 75 32.39 -10.46 -5.79
CA GLU A 75 33.51 -10.79 -4.91
C GLU A 75 34.13 -12.13 -5.29
N ALA A 76 33.31 -13.15 -5.52
CA ALA A 76 33.79 -14.46 -6.00
C ALA A 76 34.53 -14.34 -7.34
N ALA A 77 34.01 -13.58 -8.30
CA ALA A 77 34.67 -13.35 -9.59
C ALA A 77 36.03 -12.64 -9.43
N THR A 78 36.08 -11.58 -8.62
CA THR A 78 37.34 -10.85 -8.36
C THR A 78 38.35 -11.66 -7.57
N HIS A 79 37.90 -12.52 -6.65
CA HIS A 79 38.77 -13.43 -5.92
C HIS A 79 39.35 -14.48 -6.85
N THR A 80 38.56 -15.03 -7.79
CA THR A 80 39.05 -15.98 -8.78
C THR A 80 40.04 -15.38 -9.77
N GLU A 81 39.85 -14.12 -10.19
CA GLU A 81 40.80 -13.40 -11.06
C GLU A 81 42.14 -13.20 -10.34
N LYS A 82 42.13 -12.69 -9.11
CA LYS A 82 43.36 -12.48 -8.33
C LYS A 82 44.14 -13.78 -8.07
N THR A 83 43.44 -14.87 -7.76
CA THR A 83 44.10 -16.18 -7.57
C THR A 83 44.73 -16.73 -8.84
N ASN A 84 44.26 -16.32 -10.03
CA ASN A 84 44.86 -16.75 -11.29
C ASN A 84 46.07 -15.88 -11.69
N GLU A 85 46.14 -14.62 -11.25
CA GLU A 85 47.29 -13.73 -11.53
C GLU A 85 48.52 -14.03 -10.65
N ASP A 86 48.34 -14.46 -9.40
CA ASP A 86 49.46 -14.77 -8.48
C ASP A 86 50.10 -16.17 -8.72
N GLY A 87 49.58 -16.94 -9.69
CA GLY A 87 49.96 -18.33 -9.96
C GLY A 87 50.78 -18.58 -11.23
N GLN A 88 51.19 -17.54 -11.97
CA GLN A 88 52.01 -17.67 -13.20
C GLN A 88 53.47 -17.25 -13.01
#